data_AF-A0A7J3AAZ2-F1
#
_entry.id   AF-A0A7J3AAZ2-F1
#
_cell.length_a   1.000
_cell.length_b   1.000
_cell.length_c   1.000
_cell.angle_alpha   90.00
_cell.angle_beta   90.00
_cell.angle_gamma   90.00
#
_symmetry.space_group_name_H-M   'P 1'
#
loop_
_entity.id
_entity.type
_entity.pdbx_description
1 polymer ?
#
loop_
_entity_poly.entity_id
_entity_poly.type
_entity_poly.pdbx_seq_one_letter_code
_entity_poly.pdbx_strand_id
1 'polypeptide(L)'
;MLEVTSQLTFLGLTFVAGFLGALMGIGGGIIIVPALTIIFGVPIKEAIAISIVTVVATSISGGSSYVEQRITNIRLAIFLETSTTIGAFIGAMLVLIVTGNYLYVVFALLAFYLAVSQILSVKREVKRTESNDFMNITQDRVSRYLNLRGDYFDAAINHKVEYLVKNSILGWIVSFFAGLGSGLLGVGGGVFKVSIMNIFMNVPLKVAVATSKFMIGVTAATSAVLYFVAGLLNLDYIAPAALGTMLGATAGTVLMNKIKVKWLKVFFFLLMCYIGYNMLGKGLLLTLSVRLPFT
;
A
#
# COMPACT_ATOMS: atom_id res chain seq x y z
N MET A 1 13.46 14.60 21.60
CA MET A 1 13.64 13.20 22.04
C MET A 1 12.37 12.69 22.70
N LEU A 2 11.78 11.64 22.12
CA LEU A 2 10.69 10.87 22.73
C LEU A 2 11.17 10.18 24.03
N GLU A 3 10.35 10.17 25.08
CA GLU A 3 10.62 9.37 26.29
C GLU A 3 10.72 7.87 25.94
N VAL A 4 11.56 7.11 26.65
CA VAL A 4 11.81 5.68 26.37
C VAL A 4 10.53 4.85 26.27
N THR A 5 9.55 5.11 27.14
CA THR A 5 8.23 4.45 27.11
C THR A 5 7.48 4.74 25.82
N SER A 6 7.53 5.99 25.34
CA SER A 6 6.89 6.43 24.10
C SER A 6 7.60 5.87 22.84
N GLN A 7 8.92 5.65 22.91
CA GLN A 7 9.67 4.98 21.84
C GLN A 7 9.27 3.51 21.70
N LEU A 8 9.09 2.79 22.82
CA LEU A 8 8.64 1.40 22.80
C LEU A 8 7.22 1.26 22.22
N THR A 9 6.31 2.18 22.60
CA THR A 9 4.94 2.18 22.06
C THR A 9 4.95 2.47 20.56
N PHE A 10 5.78 3.42 20.13
CA PHE A 10 5.93 3.77 18.73
C PHE A 10 6.54 2.62 17.91
N LEU A 11 7.53 1.92 18.45
CA LEU A 11 8.09 0.71 17.84
C LEU A 11 7.03 -0.39 17.68
N GLY A 12 6.22 -0.62 18.71
CA GLY A 12 5.12 -1.59 18.66
C GLY A 12 4.07 -1.22 17.60
N LEU A 13 3.69 0.06 17.53
CA LEU A 13 2.75 0.55 16.53
C LEU A 13 3.31 0.38 15.11
N THR A 14 4.57 0.72 14.91
CA THR A 14 5.24 0.65 13.61
C THR A 14 5.49 -0.81 13.19
N PHE A 15 5.73 -1.71 14.13
CA PHE A 15 5.70 -3.16 13.91
C PHE A 15 4.35 -3.64 13.37
N VAL A 16 3.25 -3.29 14.05
CA VAL A 16 1.89 -3.63 13.58
C VAL A 16 1.63 -3.03 12.21
N ALA A 17 2.04 -1.78 11.98
CA ALA A 17 1.90 -1.12 10.69
C ALA A 17 2.66 -1.84 9.57
N GLY A 18 3.89 -2.28 9.83
CA GLY A 18 4.69 -3.06 8.88
C GLY A 18 4.08 -4.43 8.60
N PHE A 19 3.63 -5.11 9.65
CA PHE A 19 2.96 -6.41 9.57
C PHE A 19 1.70 -6.37 8.71
N LEU A 20 0.78 -5.46 9.03
CA LEU A 20 -0.44 -5.26 8.24
C LEU A 20 -0.13 -4.74 6.83
N GLY A 21 0.84 -3.83 6.72
CA GLY A 21 1.29 -3.28 5.45
C GLY A 21 1.90 -4.33 4.52
N ALA A 22 2.52 -5.39 5.04
CA ALA A 22 3.01 -6.52 4.27
C ALA A 22 1.90 -7.50 3.88
N LEU A 23 0.96 -7.80 4.79
CA LEU A 23 -0.21 -8.64 4.51
C LEU A 23 -1.07 -8.08 3.36
N MET A 24 -1.12 -6.76 3.23
CA MET A 24 -2.00 -6.06 2.30
C MET A 24 -1.29 -5.44 1.09
N GLY A 25 0.04 -5.34 1.11
CA GLY A 25 0.81 -4.72 0.02
C GLY A 25 0.63 -3.21 -0.06
N ILE A 26 0.59 -2.54 1.11
CA ILE A 26 0.26 -1.11 1.28
C ILE A 26 1.44 -0.32 1.90
N GLY A 27 2.61 -0.94 2.11
CA GLY A 27 3.78 -0.21 2.62
C GLY A 27 3.71 0.23 4.09
N GLY A 28 2.57 0.06 4.78
CA GLY A 28 2.38 0.45 6.19
C GLY A 28 2.03 1.93 6.39
N GLY A 29 2.26 2.78 5.39
CA GLY A 29 2.04 4.22 5.49
C GLY A 29 0.60 4.64 5.74
N ILE A 30 -0.36 3.79 5.34
CA ILE A 30 -1.77 4.03 5.64
C ILE A 30 -2.08 4.02 7.13
N ILE A 31 -1.27 3.34 7.94
CA ILE A 31 -1.38 3.28 9.40
C ILE A 31 -0.47 4.33 10.04
N ILE A 32 0.74 4.50 9.52
CA ILE A 32 1.77 5.37 10.11
C ILE A 32 1.37 6.85 10.01
N VAL A 33 0.82 7.31 8.87
CA VAL A 33 0.40 8.71 8.72
C VAL A 33 -0.71 9.10 9.72
N PRO A 34 -1.83 8.35 9.84
CA PRO A 34 -2.81 8.58 10.87
C PRO A 34 -2.23 8.49 12.29
N ALA A 35 -1.38 7.51 12.57
CA ALA A 35 -0.81 7.34 13.90
C ALA A 35 0.05 8.55 14.30
N LEU A 36 0.97 8.99 13.44
CA LEU A 36 1.82 10.14 13.69
C LEU A 36 0.99 11.42 13.84
N THR A 37 -0.02 11.61 13.00
CA THR A 37 -0.82 12.83 13.04
C THR A 37 -1.81 12.87 14.20
N ILE A 38 -2.47 11.76 14.55
CA ILE A 38 -3.51 11.72 15.59
C ILE A 38 -2.89 11.52 16.98
N ILE A 39 -1.99 10.56 17.12
CA ILE A 39 -1.46 10.17 18.44
C ILE A 39 -0.29 11.07 18.84
N PHE A 40 0.62 11.34 17.91
CA PHE A 40 1.85 12.08 18.18
C PHE A 40 1.77 13.56 17.79
N GLY A 41 0.64 14.01 17.21
CA GLY A 41 0.42 15.41 16.85
C GLY A 41 1.35 15.94 15.75
N VAL A 42 2.05 15.05 15.03
CA VAL A 42 3.00 15.43 13.98
C VAL A 42 2.25 16.09 12.81
N PRO A 43 2.73 17.21 12.26
CA PRO A 43 2.13 17.82 11.08
C PRO A 43 2.03 16.82 9.92
N ILE A 44 0.93 16.84 9.17
CA ILE A 44 0.67 15.81 8.14
C ILE A 44 1.77 15.72 7.07
N LYS A 45 2.40 16.84 6.69
CA LYS A 45 3.49 16.83 5.70
C LYS A 45 4.73 16.08 6.23
N GLU A 46 5.10 16.32 7.48
CA GLU A 46 6.17 15.57 8.15
C GLU A 46 5.78 14.10 8.35
N ALA A 47 4.54 13.81 8.74
CA ALA A 47 4.05 12.44 8.88
C ALA A 47 4.11 11.66 7.56
N ILE A 48 3.73 12.30 6.44
CA ILE A 48 3.85 11.74 5.08
C ILE A 48 5.33 11.45 4.74
N ALA A 49 6.22 12.38 5.07
CA ALA A 49 7.64 12.25 4.82
C ALA A 49 8.29 11.12 5.66
N ILE A 50 7.99 11.05 6.95
CA ILE A 50 8.44 9.95 7.82
C ILE A 50 7.89 8.62 7.28
N SER A 51 6.59 8.58 6.96
CA SER A 51 5.93 7.40 6.44
C SER A 51 6.61 6.88 5.17
N ILE A 52 6.95 7.74 4.20
CA ILE A 52 7.51 7.25 2.93
C ILE A 52 8.87 6.56 3.12
N VAL A 53 9.70 7.03 4.07
CA VAL A 53 10.98 6.38 4.37
C VAL A 53 10.75 5.01 5.02
N THR A 54 9.78 4.91 5.93
CA THR A 54 9.40 3.62 6.54
C THR A 54 8.80 2.65 5.53
N VAL A 55 8.08 3.18 4.54
CA VAL A 55 7.52 2.42 3.42
C VAL A 55 8.64 1.84 2.54
N VAL A 56 9.73 2.57 2.31
CA VAL A 56 10.94 2.02 1.65
C VAL A 56 11.48 0.85 2.46
N ALA A 57 11.69 1.04 3.77
CA ALA A 57 12.22 0.03 4.67
C ALA A 57 11.36 -1.26 4.66
N THR A 58 10.04 -1.13 4.79
CA THR A 58 9.14 -2.29 4.72
C THR A 58 9.11 -2.98 3.37
N SER A 59 9.32 -2.24 2.29
CA SER A 59 9.28 -2.79 0.94
C SER A 59 10.54 -3.57 0.62
N ILE A 60 11.68 -3.17 1.19
CA ILE A 60 12.91 -3.96 1.12
C ILE A 60 12.69 -5.32 1.79
N SER A 61 12.26 -5.34 3.07
CA SER A 61 12.04 -6.60 3.81
C SER A 61 10.90 -7.45 3.24
N GLY A 62 9.74 -6.83 2.96
CA GLY A 62 8.57 -7.56 2.49
C GLY A 62 8.67 -7.94 1.02
N GLY A 63 9.23 -7.07 0.18
CA GLY A 63 9.42 -7.31 -1.24
C GLY A 63 10.42 -8.43 -1.50
N SER A 64 11.56 -8.44 -0.80
CA SER A 64 12.55 -9.53 -0.92
C SER A 64 11.94 -10.87 -0.51
N SER A 65 11.24 -10.90 0.62
CA SER A 65 10.56 -12.10 1.12
C SER A 65 9.58 -12.68 0.09
N TYR A 66 8.79 -11.83 -0.59
CA TYR A 66 7.85 -12.30 -1.61
C TYR A 66 8.49 -12.73 -2.93
N VAL A 67 9.64 -12.14 -3.27
CA VAL A 67 10.46 -12.60 -4.40
C VAL A 67 11.05 -13.98 -4.10
N GLU A 68 11.57 -14.19 -2.89
CA GLU A 68 12.07 -15.51 -2.44
C GLU A 68 10.97 -16.57 -2.44
N GLN A 69 9.76 -16.21 -2.02
CA GLN A 69 8.58 -17.09 -2.08
C GLN A 69 8.04 -17.31 -3.50
N ARG A 70 8.61 -16.66 -4.53
CA ARG A 70 8.17 -16.73 -5.94
C ARG A 70 6.70 -16.32 -6.16
N ILE A 71 6.17 -15.42 -5.32
CA ILE A 71 4.82 -14.89 -5.45
C ILE A 71 4.82 -13.61 -6.30
N THR A 72 5.91 -12.84 -6.24
CA THR A 72 6.07 -11.56 -6.96
C THR A 72 6.16 -11.75 -8.48
N ASN A 73 5.32 -11.06 -9.25
CA ASN A 73 5.47 -10.97 -10.69
C ASN A 73 6.40 -9.81 -11.07
N ILE A 74 7.70 -10.10 -11.19
CA ILE A 74 8.73 -9.07 -11.42
C ILE A 74 8.53 -8.35 -12.77
N ARG A 75 8.07 -9.04 -13.81
CA ARG A 75 7.85 -8.43 -15.14
C ARG A 75 6.71 -7.42 -15.09
N LEU A 76 5.60 -7.80 -14.46
CA LEU A 76 4.46 -6.91 -14.24
C LEU A 76 4.87 -5.73 -13.36
N ALA A 77 5.66 -5.96 -12.31
CA ALA A 77 6.17 -4.91 -11.45
C ALA A 77 6.98 -3.89 -12.24
N ILE A 78 8.01 -4.31 -12.99
CA ILE A 78 8.85 -3.41 -13.78
C ILE A 78 8.00 -2.61 -14.78
N PHE A 79 7.09 -3.27 -15.49
CA PHE A 79 6.21 -2.61 -16.45
C PHE A 79 5.35 -1.51 -15.80
N LEU A 80 4.65 -1.83 -14.71
CA LEU A 80 3.78 -0.87 -14.03
C LEU A 80 4.58 0.20 -13.28
N GLU A 81 5.80 -0.10 -12.83
CA GLU A 81 6.61 0.81 -12.03
C GLU A 81 7.09 2.01 -12.84
N THR A 82 7.33 1.83 -14.15
CA THR A 82 7.69 2.94 -15.05
C THR A 82 6.69 4.11 -14.97
N SER A 83 5.40 3.83 -14.98
CA SER A 83 4.34 4.84 -14.82
C SER A 83 4.25 5.37 -13.39
N THR A 84 4.43 4.49 -12.41
CA THR A 84 4.19 4.83 -11.01
C THR A 84 5.24 5.80 -10.51
N THR A 85 6.51 5.59 -10.86
CA THR A 85 7.61 6.46 -10.45
C THR A 85 7.39 7.90 -10.91
N ILE A 86 6.92 8.10 -12.14
CA ILE A 86 6.58 9.42 -12.68
C ILE A 86 5.43 10.04 -11.86
N GLY A 87 4.38 9.25 -11.61
CA GLY A 87 3.27 9.69 -10.78
C GLY A 87 3.72 10.09 -9.37
N ALA A 88 4.59 9.30 -8.73
CA ALA A 88 5.09 9.54 -7.38
C ALA A 88 5.97 10.78 -7.29
N PHE A 89 6.81 11.01 -8.31
CA PHE A 89 7.55 12.26 -8.43
C PHE A 89 6.61 13.47 -8.44
N ILE A 90 5.60 13.46 -9.32
CA ILE A 90 4.60 14.55 -9.40
C ILE A 90 3.83 14.67 -8.09
N GLY A 91 3.37 13.56 -7.52
CA GLY A 91 2.62 13.53 -6.28
C GLY A 91 3.40 14.10 -5.10
N ALA A 92 4.70 13.80 -5.00
CA ALA A 92 5.56 14.33 -3.95
C ALA A 92 5.78 15.85 -4.11
N MET A 93 5.92 16.35 -5.34
CA MET A 93 5.96 17.80 -5.58
C MET A 93 4.65 18.49 -5.18
N LEU A 94 3.49 17.85 -5.44
CA LEU A 94 2.19 18.40 -5.06
C LEU A 94 2.03 18.55 -3.54
N VAL A 95 2.62 17.68 -2.71
CA VAL A 95 2.58 17.83 -1.23
C VAL A 95 3.23 19.13 -0.77
N LEU A 96 4.28 19.58 -1.46
CA LEU A 96 4.98 20.81 -1.09
C LEU A 96 4.07 22.03 -1.24
N ILE A 97 3.17 22.03 -2.23
CA ILE A 97 2.24 23.15 -2.52
C ILE A 97 0.86 23.00 -1.86
N VAL A 98 0.38 21.79 -1.62
CA VAL A 98 -0.98 21.56 -1.06
C VAL A 98 -1.02 21.86 0.44
N THR A 99 -2.08 22.52 0.89
CA THR A 99 -2.32 22.78 2.33
C THR A 99 -2.68 21.49 3.07
N GLY A 100 -2.19 21.34 4.31
CA GLY A 100 -2.37 20.12 5.10
C GLY A 100 -3.83 19.66 5.28
N ASN A 101 -4.78 20.59 5.36
CA ASN A 101 -6.20 20.29 5.57
C ASN A 101 -6.78 19.43 4.43
N TYR A 102 -6.44 19.74 3.18
CA TYR A 102 -6.89 18.98 2.02
C TYR A 102 -6.29 17.57 1.97
N LEU A 103 -5.06 17.39 2.48
CA LEU A 103 -4.41 16.08 2.51
C LEU A 103 -5.18 15.10 3.40
N TYR A 104 -5.74 15.53 4.52
CA TYR A 104 -6.60 14.69 5.37
C TYR A 104 -7.85 14.22 4.63
N VAL A 105 -8.53 15.11 3.90
CA VAL A 105 -9.75 14.79 3.14
C VAL A 105 -9.43 13.83 2.00
N VAL A 106 -8.37 14.09 1.23
CA VAL A 106 -7.92 13.20 0.13
C VAL A 106 -7.56 11.83 0.67
N PHE A 107 -6.87 11.76 1.81
CA PHE A 107 -6.54 10.50 2.47
C PHE A 107 -7.80 9.73 2.89
N ALA A 108 -8.78 10.40 3.49
CA ALA A 108 -10.02 9.78 3.92
C ALA A 108 -10.83 9.23 2.74
N LEU A 109 -11.00 10.02 1.68
CA LEU A 109 -11.69 9.59 0.45
C LEU A 109 -11.03 8.36 -0.16
N LEU A 110 -9.70 8.35 -0.20
CA LEU A 110 -8.91 7.21 -0.66
C LEU A 110 -9.15 5.98 0.22
N ALA A 111 -9.08 6.10 1.54
CA ALA A 111 -9.32 4.99 2.45
C ALA A 111 -10.72 4.40 2.27
N PHE A 112 -11.77 5.23 2.16
CA PHE A 112 -13.14 4.76 1.92
C PHE A 112 -13.30 4.08 0.55
N TYR A 113 -12.75 4.66 -0.51
CA TYR A 113 -12.76 4.04 -1.84
C TYR A 113 -12.14 2.63 -1.79
N LEU A 114 -11.00 2.50 -1.11
CA LEU A 114 -10.31 1.23 -0.98
C LEU A 114 -11.11 0.21 -0.18
N ALA A 115 -11.71 0.63 0.94
CA ALA A 115 -12.60 -0.22 1.72
C ALA A 115 -13.70 -0.82 0.82
N VAL A 116 -14.43 0.04 0.11
CA VAL A 116 -15.52 -0.36 -0.78
C VAL A 116 -15.04 -1.29 -1.90
N SER A 117 -13.91 -0.98 -2.55
CA SER A 117 -13.38 -1.81 -3.64
C SER A 117 -13.06 -3.25 -3.21
N GLN A 118 -12.66 -3.44 -1.95
CA GLN A 118 -12.20 -4.72 -1.44
C GLN A 118 -13.36 -5.60 -1.02
N ILE A 119 -14.37 -5.05 -0.34
CA ILE A 119 -15.54 -5.82 0.05
C ILE A 119 -16.35 -6.28 -1.16
N LEU A 120 -16.47 -5.44 -2.20
CA LEU A 120 -17.20 -5.76 -3.43
C LEU A 120 -16.51 -6.87 -4.24
N SER A 121 -15.19 -7.00 -4.14
CA SER A 121 -14.41 -7.97 -4.92
C SER A 121 -14.21 -9.33 -4.21
N VAL A 122 -14.61 -9.49 -2.95
CA VAL A 122 -14.42 -10.73 -2.17
C VAL A 122 -15.05 -11.94 -2.84
N LYS A 123 -16.37 -11.89 -3.09
CA LYS A 123 -17.13 -13.05 -3.60
C LYS A 123 -16.61 -13.52 -4.96
N ARG A 124 -16.31 -12.56 -5.84
CA ARG A 124 -15.79 -12.83 -7.18
C ARG A 124 -14.43 -13.51 -7.10
N GLU A 125 -13.57 -13.08 -6.20
CA GLU A 125 -12.22 -13.62 -6.12
C GLU A 125 -12.17 -15.02 -5.52
N VAL A 126 -12.89 -15.27 -4.43
CA VAL A 126 -12.94 -16.60 -3.81
C VAL A 126 -13.39 -17.63 -4.85
N LYS A 127 -14.44 -17.32 -5.62
CA LYS A 127 -14.93 -18.20 -6.70
C LYS A 127 -13.87 -18.46 -7.77
N ARG A 128 -13.12 -17.43 -8.16
CA ARG A 128 -12.10 -17.53 -9.22
C ARG A 128 -10.88 -18.35 -8.82
N THR A 129 -10.46 -18.24 -7.56
CA THR A 129 -9.37 -19.05 -7.02
C THR A 129 -9.77 -20.52 -6.90
N GLU A 130 -11.01 -20.80 -6.51
CA GLU A 130 -11.50 -22.18 -6.39
C GLU A 130 -11.74 -22.86 -7.76
N SER A 131 -12.05 -22.09 -8.81
CA SER A 131 -12.40 -22.63 -10.14
C SER A 131 -11.30 -22.50 -11.21
N ASN A 132 -10.06 -22.11 -10.85
CA ASN A 132 -8.97 -21.81 -11.79
C ASN A 132 -9.37 -20.88 -12.97
N ASP A 133 -10.31 -19.95 -12.72
CA ASP A 133 -10.86 -19.04 -13.75
C ASP A 133 -9.83 -18.00 -14.24
N PHE A 134 -8.67 -17.89 -13.58
CA PHE A 134 -7.62 -16.95 -13.95
C PHE A 134 -6.95 -17.24 -15.30
N MET A 135 -7.07 -18.46 -15.80
CA MET A 135 -6.57 -18.85 -17.12
C MET A 135 -7.59 -18.62 -18.25
N ASN A 136 -8.87 -18.46 -17.91
CA ASN A 136 -9.97 -18.43 -18.87
C ASN A 136 -10.23 -17.01 -19.41
N ILE A 137 -9.16 -16.33 -19.84
CA ILE A 137 -9.21 -14.95 -20.35
C ILE A 137 -8.30 -14.75 -21.58
N THR A 138 -8.65 -13.77 -22.40
CA THR A 138 -7.83 -13.34 -23.54
C THR A 138 -6.77 -12.34 -23.10
N GLN A 139 -5.48 -12.68 -23.28
CA GLN A 139 -4.37 -11.76 -23.05
C GLN A 139 -4.39 -10.59 -24.04
N ASP A 140 -4.15 -9.39 -23.52
CA ASP A 140 -3.93 -8.21 -24.36
C ASP A 140 -2.55 -8.25 -25.06
N ARG A 141 -2.38 -7.40 -26.09
CA ARG A 141 -1.17 -7.38 -26.92
C ARG A 141 0.09 -7.10 -26.10
N VAL A 142 0.02 -6.16 -25.14
CA VAL A 142 1.15 -5.78 -24.30
C VAL A 142 1.48 -6.91 -23.32
N SER A 143 0.47 -7.50 -22.68
CA SER A 143 0.65 -8.67 -21.80
C SER A 143 1.33 -9.83 -22.52
N ARG A 144 0.97 -10.08 -23.79
CA ARG A 144 1.56 -11.15 -24.58
C ARG A 144 3.00 -10.83 -24.98
N TYR A 145 3.24 -9.61 -25.44
CA TYR A 145 4.57 -9.15 -25.86
C TYR A 145 5.58 -9.16 -24.70
N LEU A 146 5.17 -8.65 -23.53
CA LEU A 146 6.03 -8.58 -22.34
C LEU A 146 5.98 -9.86 -21.48
N ASN A 147 5.21 -10.87 -21.89
CA ASN A 147 5.05 -12.15 -21.19
C ASN A 147 4.72 -11.95 -19.69
N LEU A 148 3.67 -11.17 -19.42
CA LEU A 148 3.24 -10.76 -18.06
C LEU A 148 2.48 -11.84 -17.28
N ARG A 149 2.27 -13.04 -17.85
CA ARG A 149 1.68 -14.19 -17.16
C ARG A 149 2.57 -14.69 -16.02
N GLY A 150 1.99 -15.44 -15.10
CA GLY A 150 2.74 -16.11 -14.05
C GLY A 150 1.93 -17.17 -13.33
N ASP A 151 2.58 -17.78 -12.35
CA ASP A 151 2.02 -18.78 -11.47
C ASP A 151 2.60 -18.64 -10.07
N TYR A 152 1.85 -19.06 -9.06
CA TYR A 152 2.34 -19.11 -7.68
C TYR A 152 1.71 -20.28 -6.91
N PHE A 153 2.37 -20.69 -5.83
CA PHE A 153 1.83 -21.69 -4.93
C PHE A 153 1.08 -21.04 -3.76
N ASP A 154 -0.22 -21.29 -3.67
CA ASP A 154 -1.07 -20.80 -2.60
C ASP A 154 -1.10 -21.78 -1.42
N ALA A 155 -0.40 -21.43 -0.33
CA ALA A 155 -0.30 -22.29 0.85
C ALA A 155 -1.61 -22.39 1.66
N ALA A 156 -2.55 -21.47 1.49
CA ALA A 156 -3.82 -21.48 2.23
C ALA A 156 -4.83 -22.49 1.67
N ILE A 157 -4.71 -22.82 0.38
CA ILE A 157 -5.54 -23.82 -0.31
C ILE A 157 -4.73 -25.01 -0.84
N ASN A 158 -3.41 -25.00 -0.65
CA ASN A 158 -2.48 -26.03 -1.08
C ASN A 158 -2.57 -26.34 -2.60
N HIS A 159 -2.66 -25.27 -3.41
CA HIS A 159 -2.87 -25.39 -4.86
C HIS A 159 -1.98 -24.41 -5.63
N LYS A 160 -1.55 -24.82 -6.83
CA LYS A 160 -0.82 -23.96 -7.75
C LYS A 160 -1.80 -23.15 -8.59
N VAL A 161 -1.74 -21.83 -8.51
CA VAL A 161 -2.63 -20.93 -9.24
C VAL A 161 -1.86 -20.31 -10.40
N GLU A 162 -2.31 -20.59 -11.62
CA GLU A 162 -1.78 -19.99 -12.85
C GLU A 162 -2.71 -18.87 -13.31
N TYR A 163 -2.14 -17.78 -13.84
CA TYR A 163 -2.92 -16.63 -14.26
C TYR A 163 -2.34 -15.92 -15.47
N LEU A 164 -3.25 -15.32 -16.24
CA LEU A 164 -2.92 -14.45 -17.35
C LEU A 164 -3.28 -13.01 -16.97
N VAL A 165 -2.46 -12.06 -17.43
CA VAL A 165 -2.70 -10.63 -17.26
C VAL A 165 -3.52 -10.10 -18.43
N LYS A 166 -4.44 -9.18 -18.14
CA LYS A 166 -5.20 -8.42 -19.13
C LYS A 166 -5.17 -6.93 -18.82
N ASN A 167 -5.67 -6.12 -19.75
CA ASN A 167 -5.83 -4.67 -19.58
C ASN A 167 -4.53 -3.97 -19.17
N SER A 168 -3.38 -4.40 -19.70
CA SER A 168 -2.05 -3.91 -19.31
C SER A 168 -1.92 -2.39 -19.39
N ILE A 169 -2.45 -1.77 -20.46
CA ILE A 169 -2.41 -0.30 -20.64
C ILE A 169 -3.23 0.43 -19.57
N LEU A 170 -4.42 -0.07 -19.24
CA LEU A 170 -5.24 0.49 -18.16
C LEU A 170 -4.51 0.36 -16.82
N GLY A 171 -3.87 -0.80 -16.60
CA GLY A 171 -2.99 -1.02 -15.45
C GLY A 171 -1.90 0.02 -15.35
N TRP A 172 -1.21 0.31 -16.46
CA TRP A 172 -0.14 1.31 -16.54
C TRP A 172 -0.65 2.74 -16.25
N ILE A 173 -1.78 3.14 -16.84
CA ILE A 173 -2.37 4.47 -16.59
C ILE A 173 -2.81 4.62 -15.13
N VAL A 174 -3.47 3.61 -14.56
CA VAL A 174 -3.94 3.69 -13.17
C VAL A 174 -2.76 3.60 -12.19
N SER A 175 -1.69 2.88 -12.53
CA SER A 175 -0.45 2.86 -11.76
C SER A 175 0.23 4.23 -11.69
N PHE A 176 0.15 5.06 -12.74
CA PHE A 176 0.56 6.47 -12.64
C PHE A 176 -0.20 7.21 -11.53
N PHE A 177 -1.54 7.13 -11.50
CA PHE A 177 -2.34 7.76 -10.44
C PHE A 177 -2.11 7.13 -9.07
N ALA A 178 -1.82 5.84 -9.01
CA ALA A 178 -1.38 5.17 -7.78
C ALA A 178 -0.08 5.77 -7.26
N GLY A 179 0.86 6.09 -8.16
CA GLY A 179 2.08 6.82 -7.85
C GLY A 179 1.80 8.22 -7.34
N LEU A 180 0.94 8.96 -8.03
CA LEU A 180 0.53 10.30 -7.62
C LEU A 180 -0.05 10.29 -6.20
N GLY A 181 -0.93 9.33 -5.90
CA GLY A 181 -1.44 9.11 -4.54
C GLY A 181 -0.35 8.66 -3.54
N SER A 182 0.63 7.85 -3.98
CA SER A 182 1.78 7.43 -3.17
C SER A 182 2.57 8.61 -2.65
N GLY A 183 2.99 9.49 -3.59
CA GLY A 183 3.71 10.70 -3.26
C GLY A 183 2.86 11.57 -2.35
N LEU A 184 1.63 11.85 -2.76
CA LEU A 184 0.72 12.74 -2.03
C LEU A 184 0.45 12.36 -0.57
N LEU A 185 0.28 11.06 -0.29
CA LEU A 185 -0.23 10.60 0.99
C LEU A 185 0.78 9.83 1.83
N GLY A 186 1.97 9.55 1.30
CA GLY A 186 2.98 8.79 2.03
C GLY A 186 2.61 7.31 2.23
N VAL A 187 1.60 6.81 1.51
CA VAL A 187 1.07 5.44 1.64
C VAL A 187 1.81 4.43 0.75
N GLY A 188 2.72 4.88 -0.12
CA GLY A 188 3.44 3.98 -1.03
C GLY A 188 2.64 3.59 -2.29
N GLY A 189 1.39 4.04 -2.46
CA GLY A 189 0.57 3.80 -3.67
C GLY A 189 0.12 2.36 -3.86
N GLY A 190 0.58 1.44 -3.02
CA GLY A 190 0.38 0.01 -3.20
C GLY A 190 -1.09 -0.39 -3.19
N VAL A 191 -1.95 0.34 -2.50
CA VAL A 191 -3.37 -0.02 -2.37
C VAL A 191 -4.14 0.11 -3.68
N PHE A 192 -3.85 1.15 -4.45
CA PHE A 192 -4.40 1.30 -5.80
C PHE A 192 -3.84 0.24 -6.72
N LYS A 193 -2.52 -0.01 -6.68
CA LYS A 193 -1.84 -1.04 -7.49
C LYS A 193 -2.43 -2.42 -7.23
N VAL A 194 -2.63 -2.80 -5.97
CA VAL A 194 -3.23 -4.09 -5.59
C VAL A 194 -4.64 -4.21 -6.16
N SER A 195 -5.45 -3.16 -6.01
CA SER A 195 -6.85 -3.16 -6.47
C SER A 195 -6.96 -3.22 -8.00
N ILE A 196 -6.15 -2.44 -8.75
CA ILE A 196 -6.16 -2.46 -10.21
C ILE A 196 -5.66 -3.81 -10.76
N MET A 197 -4.56 -4.33 -10.21
CA MET A 197 -4.03 -5.63 -10.61
C MET A 197 -5.08 -6.73 -10.38
N ASN A 198 -5.73 -6.71 -9.22
CA ASN A 198 -6.70 -7.72 -8.86
C ASN A 198 -7.99 -7.65 -9.68
N ILE A 199 -8.64 -6.48 -9.67
CA ILE A 199 -10.01 -6.33 -10.19
C ILE A 199 -10.00 -6.20 -11.71
N PHE A 200 -9.02 -5.48 -12.27
CA PHE A 200 -9.04 -5.09 -13.68
C PHE A 200 -8.03 -5.87 -14.52
N MET A 201 -6.87 -6.22 -13.97
CA MET A 201 -5.81 -6.91 -14.71
C MET A 201 -5.80 -8.43 -14.57
N ASN A 202 -6.74 -9.00 -13.79
CA ASN A 202 -6.88 -10.44 -13.58
C ASN A 202 -5.68 -11.09 -12.85
N VAL A 203 -5.03 -10.35 -11.95
CA VAL A 203 -3.93 -10.86 -11.13
C VAL A 203 -4.49 -11.36 -9.78
N PRO A 204 -4.18 -12.59 -9.33
CA PRO A 204 -4.60 -13.08 -8.01
C PRO A 204 -4.17 -12.13 -6.87
N LEU A 205 -4.98 -11.95 -5.82
CA LEU A 205 -4.70 -10.95 -4.77
C LEU A 205 -3.33 -11.15 -4.13
N LYS A 206 -2.92 -12.38 -3.83
CA LYS A 206 -1.61 -12.64 -3.21
C LYS A 206 -0.45 -12.18 -4.10
N VAL A 207 -0.55 -12.43 -5.41
CA VAL A 207 0.39 -11.93 -6.40
C VAL A 207 0.33 -10.42 -6.51
N ALA A 208 -0.85 -9.82 -6.52
CA ALA A 208 -1.01 -8.37 -6.59
C ALA A 208 -0.39 -7.68 -5.35
N VAL A 209 -0.59 -8.24 -4.16
CA VAL A 209 0.01 -7.80 -2.88
C VAL A 209 1.54 -7.89 -2.96
N ALA A 210 2.08 -9.03 -3.38
CA ALA A 210 3.51 -9.26 -3.51
C ALA A 210 4.17 -8.33 -4.54
N THR A 211 3.59 -8.27 -5.74
CA THR A 211 4.03 -7.43 -6.86
C THR A 211 4.01 -5.96 -6.47
N SER A 212 2.94 -5.51 -5.83
CA SER A 212 2.83 -4.16 -5.30
C SER A 212 3.92 -3.88 -4.26
N LYS A 213 4.14 -4.80 -3.30
CA LYS A 213 5.15 -4.59 -2.25
C LYS A 213 6.56 -4.40 -2.80
N PHE A 214 6.92 -5.13 -3.86
CA PHE A 214 8.18 -4.94 -4.57
C PHE A 214 8.26 -3.56 -5.23
N MET A 215 7.19 -3.16 -5.94
CA MET A 215 7.08 -1.87 -6.61
C MET A 215 7.17 -0.67 -5.64
N ILE A 216 6.50 -0.75 -4.49
CA ILE A 216 6.42 0.34 -3.50
C ILE A 216 7.81 0.82 -3.07
N GLY A 217 8.81 -0.05 -2.99
CA GLY A 217 10.17 0.33 -2.59
C GLY A 217 10.77 1.39 -3.51
N VAL A 218 10.63 1.20 -4.83
CA VAL A 218 11.15 2.14 -5.85
C VAL A 218 10.32 3.42 -5.85
N THR A 219 8.99 3.30 -5.90
CA THR A 219 8.06 4.43 -5.90
C THR A 219 8.28 5.34 -4.68
N ALA A 220 8.42 4.72 -3.49
CA ALA A 220 8.61 5.44 -2.24
C ALA A 220 9.99 6.06 -2.15
N ALA A 221 11.04 5.41 -2.66
CA ALA A 221 12.38 5.99 -2.71
C ALA A 221 12.40 7.30 -3.51
N THR A 222 11.71 7.36 -4.66
CA THR A 222 11.59 8.60 -5.45
C THR A 222 10.97 9.75 -4.65
N SER A 223 9.90 9.47 -3.91
CA SER A 223 9.24 10.47 -3.05
C SER A 223 10.09 10.82 -1.81
N ALA A 224 10.80 9.85 -1.25
CA ALA A 224 11.66 10.03 -0.08
C ALA A 224 12.82 10.99 -0.36
N VAL A 225 13.44 10.89 -1.54
CA VAL A 225 14.49 11.83 -1.97
C VAL A 225 13.95 13.26 -2.02
N LEU A 226 12.77 13.47 -2.58
CA LEU A 226 12.16 14.81 -2.64
C LEU A 226 11.85 15.37 -1.24
N TYR A 227 11.35 14.54 -0.33
CA TYR A 227 11.09 14.98 1.05
C TYR A 227 12.35 15.20 1.89
N PHE A 228 13.42 14.45 1.61
CA PHE A 228 14.74 14.71 2.18
C PHE A 228 15.25 16.09 1.73
N VAL A 229 15.21 16.37 0.42
CA VAL A 229 15.63 17.67 -0.13
C VAL A 229 14.75 18.82 0.39
N ALA A 230 13.46 18.58 0.61
CA ALA A 230 12.55 19.56 1.19
C ALA A 230 12.72 19.79 2.71
N GLY A 231 13.62 19.05 3.38
CA GLY A 231 13.87 19.20 4.81
C GLY A 231 12.72 18.72 5.72
N LEU A 232 11.84 17.85 5.23
CA LEU A 232 10.67 17.35 5.97
C LEU A 232 10.96 16.11 6.83
N LEU A 233 12.19 15.58 6.79
CA LEU A 233 12.54 14.33 7.46
C LEU A 233 13.03 14.58 8.88
N ASN A 234 12.25 14.08 9.84
CA ASN A 234 12.61 14.04 11.24
C ASN A 234 13.19 12.66 11.60
N LEU A 235 14.50 12.61 11.81
CA LEU A 235 15.24 11.37 12.07
C LEU A 235 14.81 10.67 13.38
N ASP A 236 14.31 11.41 14.37
CA ASP A 236 13.86 10.86 15.66
C ASP A 236 12.72 9.84 15.48
N TYR A 237 11.85 10.04 14.48
CA TYR A 237 10.76 9.13 14.17
C TYR A 237 11.15 8.07 13.12
N ILE A 238 12.03 8.41 12.20
CA ILE A 238 12.35 7.53 11.06
C ILE A 238 13.05 6.25 11.52
N ALA A 239 14.07 6.36 12.37
CA ALA A 239 14.85 5.19 12.80
C ALA A 239 13.99 4.11 13.49
N PRO A 240 13.23 4.41 14.56
CA PRO A 240 12.39 3.41 15.21
C PRO A 240 11.27 2.91 14.29
N ALA A 241 10.69 3.79 13.46
CA ALA A 241 9.62 3.38 12.56
C ALA A 241 10.13 2.47 11.44
N ALA A 242 11.30 2.74 10.86
CA ALA A 242 11.89 1.88 9.85
C ALA A 242 12.18 0.49 10.41
N LEU A 243 12.79 0.42 11.60
CA LEU A 243 13.07 -0.86 12.27
C LEU A 243 11.80 -1.64 12.61
N GLY A 244 10.84 -1.01 13.29
CA GLY A 244 9.58 -1.66 13.65
C GLY A 244 8.86 -2.17 12.42
N THR A 245 8.70 -1.31 11.41
CA THR A 245 7.99 -1.69 10.20
C THR A 245 8.71 -2.76 9.36
N MET A 246 10.04 -2.79 9.32
CA MET A 246 10.81 -3.87 8.69
C MET A 246 10.58 -5.21 9.38
N LEU A 247 10.70 -5.27 10.70
CA LEU A 247 10.47 -6.49 11.47
C LEU A 247 9.02 -6.99 11.32
N GLY A 248 8.08 -6.06 11.41
CA GLY A 248 6.67 -6.34 11.18
C GLY A 248 6.42 -6.89 9.78
N ALA A 249 7.01 -6.27 8.76
CA ALA A 249 6.84 -6.68 7.38
C ALA A 249 7.33 -8.11 7.13
N THR A 250 8.51 -8.47 7.67
CA THR A 250 9.04 -9.84 7.57
C THR A 250 8.10 -10.87 8.20
N ALA A 251 7.54 -10.57 9.38
CA ALA A 251 6.55 -11.45 10.01
C ALA A 251 5.24 -11.53 9.19
N GLY A 252 4.81 -10.41 8.61
CA GLY A 252 3.60 -10.32 7.81
C GLY A 252 3.66 -11.13 6.52
N THR A 253 4.81 -11.13 5.82
CA THR A 253 4.97 -11.89 4.56
C THR A 253 4.88 -13.40 4.75
N VAL A 254 5.40 -13.91 5.88
CA VAL A 254 5.31 -15.34 6.24
C VAL A 254 3.86 -15.77 6.44
N LEU A 255 3.05 -14.90 7.07
CA LEU A 255 1.66 -15.21 7.35
C LEU A 255 0.75 -15.01 6.11
N MET A 256 1.07 -14.05 5.23
CA MET A 256 0.23 -13.69 4.08
C MET A 256 -0.16 -14.90 3.23
N ASN A 257 0.79 -15.77 2.88
CA ASN A 257 0.50 -16.91 2.02
C ASN A 257 -0.36 -17.99 2.71
N LYS A 258 -0.42 -17.99 4.05
CA LYS A 258 -1.20 -18.97 4.84
C LYS A 258 -2.65 -18.52 5.10
N ILE A 259 -2.96 -17.23 4.93
CA ILE A 259 -4.31 -16.71 5.14
C ILE A 259 -5.16 -16.87 3.87
N LYS A 260 -6.43 -17.25 4.06
CA LYS A 260 -7.42 -17.27 2.97
C LYS A 260 -7.75 -15.85 2.53
N VAL A 261 -7.83 -15.65 1.22
CA VAL A 261 -8.10 -14.35 0.56
C VAL A 261 -9.32 -13.61 1.15
N LYS A 262 -10.39 -14.33 1.49
CA LYS A 262 -11.59 -13.77 2.16
C LYS A 262 -11.24 -12.96 3.41
N TRP A 263 -10.39 -13.51 4.28
CA TRP A 263 -10.04 -12.87 5.55
C TRP A 263 -9.10 -11.68 5.36
N LEU A 264 -8.17 -11.75 4.39
CA LEU A 264 -7.32 -10.61 4.04
C LEU A 264 -8.18 -9.40 3.62
N LYS A 265 -9.16 -9.61 2.74
CA LYS A 265 -10.03 -8.52 2.25
C LYS A 265 -10.98 -7.97 3.32
N VAL A 266 -11.59 -8.83 4.14
CA VAL A 266 -12.49 -8.39 5.22
C VAL A 266 -11.74 -7.58 6.27
N PHE A 267 -10.58 -8.09 6.70
CA PHE A 267 -9.74 -7.35 7.65
C PHE A 267 -9.28 -6.01 7.07
N PHE A 268 -8.91 -6.00 5.78
CA PHE A 268 -8.54 -4.77 5.10
C PHE A 268 -9.68 -3.74 5.01
N PHE A 269 -10.90 -4.19 4.69
CA PHE A 269 -12.10 -3.34 4.71
C PHE A 269 -12.31 -2.66 6.07
N LEU A 270 -12.29 -3.44 7.16
CA LEU A 270 -12.49 -2.91 8.51
C LEU A 270 -11.43 -1.87 8.88
N LEU A 271 -10.16 -2.16 8.59
CA LEU A 271 -9.05 -1.25 8.85
C LEU A 271 -9.21 0.06 8.07
N MET A 272 -9.56 0.00 6.79
CA MET A 272 -9.74 1.17 5.94
C MET A 272 -10.93 2.04 6.36
N CYS A 273 -12.05 1.42 6.77
CA CYS A 273 -13.19 2.16 7.30
C CYS A 273 -12.81 2.92 8.58
N TYR A 274 -12.09 2.26 9.50
CA TYR A 274 -11.63 2.89 10.73
C TYR A 274 -10.68 4.06 10.47
N ILE A 275 -9.68 3.86 9.61
CA ILE A 275 -8.70 4.90 9.28
C ILE A 275 -9.35 6.05 8.51
N GLY A 276 -10.22 5.73 7.53
CA GLY A 276 -10.95 6.72 6.74
C GLY A 276 -11.83 7.60 7.60
N TYR A 277 -12.54 7.02 8.59
CA TYR A 277 -13.37 7.78 9.53
C TYR A 277 -12.55 8.78 10.36
N ASN A 278 -11.44 8.32 10.94
CA ASN A 278 -10.57 9.17 11.76
C ASN A 278 -9.94 10.32 10.95
N MET A 279 -9.47 10.04 9.74
CA MET A 279 -8.89 11.06 8.86
C MET A 279 -9.93 12.05 8.36
N LEU A 280 -11.16 11.60 8.09
CA LEU A 280 -12.25 12.47 7.71
C LEU A 280 -12.62 13.43 8.84
N GLY A 281 -12.75 12.93 10.07
CA GLY A 281 -13.04 13.76 11.24
C GLY A 281 -12.01 14.86 11.44
N LYS A 282 -10.72 14.52 11.35
CA LYS A 282 -9.64 15.52 11.45
C LYS A 282 -9.64 16.51 10.29
N GLY A 283 -9.90 16.06 9.06
CA GLY A 283 -10.01 16.93 7.88
C GLY A 283 -11.19 17.90 7.98
N LEU A 284 -12.36 17.44 8.41
CA LEU A 284 -13.56 18.26 8.60
C LEU A 284 -13.38 19.27 9.74
N LEU A 285 -12.75 18.86 10.84
CA LEU A 285 -12.46 19.75 11.96
C LEU A 285 -11.54 20.90 11.54
N LEU A 286 -10.50 20.62 10.77
CA LEU A 286 -9.54 21.63 10.32
C LEU A 286 -10.06 22.51 9.17
N THR A 287 -10.99 22.00 8.35
CA THR A 287 -11.50 22.73 7.16
C THR A 287 -12.79 23.48 7.42
N LEU A 288 -13.72 22.86 8.16
CA LEU A 288 -15.09 23.34 8.37
C LEU A 288 -15.41 23.58 9.85
N SER A 289 -14.46 23.36 10.77
CA SER A 289 -14.67 23.43 12.22
C SER A 289 -15.79 22.51 12.73
N VAL A 290 -16.10 21.44 11.97
CA VAL A 290 -17.10 20.42 12.32
C VAL A 290 -16.41 19.26 13.03
N ARG A 291 -16.87 18.91 14.23
CA ARG A 291 -16.36 17.76 14.99
C ARG A 291 -17.26 16.54 14.77
N LEU A 292 -16.71 15.46 14.23
CA LEU A 292 -17.42 14.18 14.18
C LEU A 292 -17.47 13.55 15.58
N PRO A 293 -18.52 12.78 15.91
CA PRO A 293 -18.56 12.05 17.17
C PRO A 293 -17.41 11.02 17.22
N PHE A 294 -16.72 10.93 18.35
CA PHE A 294 -15.61 9.98 18.56
C PHE A 294 -14.32 10.22 17.73
N THR A 295 -14.10 11.44 17.20
CA THR A 295 -12.83 11.92 16.59
C THR A 295 -12.26 13.13 17.31
#